data_AF-A0A699JM58-F1
#
_entry.id   AF-A0A699JM58-F1
#
_cell.length_a   1.000
_cell.length_b   1.000
_cell.length_c   1.000
_cell.angle_alpha   90.00
_cell.angle_beta   90.00
_cell.angle_gamma   90.00
#
_symmetry.space_group_name_H-M   'P 1'
#
loop_
_entity.id
_entity.type
_entity.pdbx_description
1 polymer ?
#
loop_
_entity_poly.entity_id
_entity_poly.type
_entity_poly.pdbx_seq_one_letter_code
_entity_poly.pdbx_strand_id
1 'polypeptide(L)' 'KEAKEKSEGKRLEDVPIVRVFPEVFLEDLPGIPPARQVEFQIDLVSGAALVARAPYRLAPSKMKELAEQL' A
#
# COMPACT_ATOMS: atom_id res chain seq x y z
N LYS A 1 17.30 -20.18 -7.75
CA LYS A 1 18.56 -19.74 -7.10
C LYS A 1 18.48 -18.23 -7.03
N GLU A 2 17.94 -17.73 -5.93
CA GLU A 2 17.60 -16.33 -5.75
C GLU A 2 18.89 -15.55 -5.44
N ALA A 3 19.23 -14.59 -6.30
CA ALA A 3 20.30 -13.64 -6.03
C ALA A 3 19.68 -12.50 -5.22
N LYS A 4 19.66 -12.65 -3.89
CA LYS A 4 19.46 -11.54 -2.96
C LYS A 4 20.68 -10.63 -3.09
N GLU A 5 20.55 -9.59 -3.91
CA GLU A 5 21.51 -8.51 -4.01
C GLU A 5 21.64 -7.85 -2.62
N LYS A 6 22.59 -8.32 -1.82
CA LYS A 6 23.06 -7.62 -0.64
C LYS A 6 23.86 -6.43 -1.14
N SER A 7 23.21 -5.30 -1.35
CA SER A 7 23.92 -4.03 -1.37
C SER A 7 24.44 -3.78 0.05
N GLU A 8 25.77 -3.67 0.20
CA GLU A 8 26.43 -3.30 1.46
C GLU A 8 26.22 -1.79 1.74
N GLY A 9 24.97 -1.39 1.89
CA GLY A 9 24.54 -0.11 2.45
C GLY A 9 23.79 -0.37 3.76
N LYS A 10 23.79 0.62 4.66
CA LYS A 10 23.12 0.56 5.98
C LYS A 10 21.73 -0.07 5.83
N ARG A 11 21.43 -1.13 6.60
CA ARG A 11 20.16 -1.84 6.52
C ARG A 11 19.06 -0.95 7.11
N LEU A 12 17.81 -1.08 6.66
CA LEU A 12 16.70 -0.30 7.24
C LEU A 12 16.56 -0.58 8.74
N GLU A 13 16.85 -1.82 9.12
CA GLU A 13 16.93 -2.29 10.50
C GLU A 13 17.97 -1.51 11.33
N ASP A 14 18.93 -0.80 10.74
CA ASP A 14 19.92 0.02 11.46
C ASP A 14 19.37 1.40 11.88
N VAL A 15 18.21 1.80 11.35
CA VAL A 15 17.57 3.05 11.73
C VAL A 15 16.91 2.88 13.12
N PRO A 16 17.25 3.71 14.12
CA PRO A 16 16.73 3.55 15.48
C PRO A 16 15.20 3.47 15.57
N ILE A 17 14.48 4.27 14.76
CA ILE A 17 13.02 4.28 14.76
C ILE A 17 12.41 2.96 14.25
N VAL A 18 13.07 2.29 13.30
CA VAL A 18 12.60 1.02 12.73
C VAL A 18 12.74 -0.09 13.78
N ARG A 19 13.81 -0.07 14.58
CA ARG A 19 14.00 -1.00 15.70
C ARG A 19 12.98 -0.83 16.82
N VAL A 20 12.50 0.39 17.04
CA VAL A 20 11.49 0.70 18.07
C VAL A 20 10.08 0.32 17.61
N PHE A 21 9.82 0.31 16.30
CA PHE A 21 8.51 -0.02 15.73
C PHE A 21 8.57 -1.13 14.66
N PRO A 22 9.02 -2.34 15.01
CA PRO A 22 9.19 -3.43 14.04
C PRO A 22 7.86 -3.85 13.38
N GLU A 23 6.73 -3.70 14.08
CA GLU A 23 5.40 -4.03 13.56
C GLU A 23 4.84 -2.99 12.57
N VAL A 24 5.41 -1.78 12.54
CA VAL A 24 5.00 -0.70 11.62
C VAL A 24 5.80 -0.77 10.32
N PHE A 25 7.05 -1.24 10.39
CA PHE A 25 7.98 -1.32 9.27
C PHE A 25 8.23 -2.78 8.87
N LEU A 26 7.15 -3.53 8.64
CA LEU A 26 7.21 -4.89 8.13
C LEU A 26 7.66 -4.91 6.66
N GLU A 27 8.33 -5.98 6.24
CA GLU A 27 8.68 -6.19 4.82
C GLU A 27 7.41 -6.27 3.94
N ASP A 28 6.32 -6.84 4.50
CA ASP A 28 4.98 -6.89 3.89
C ASP A 28 3.95 -6.20 4.79
N LEU A 29 3.03 -5.42 4.19
CA LEU A 29 1.97 -4.74 4.94
C LEU A 29 0.89 -5.74 5.41
N PRO A 30 0.30 -5.56 6.61
CA PRO A 30 -0.69 -6.49 7.18
C PRO A 30 -2.08 -6.47 6.49
N GLY A 31 -2.15 -6.08 5.21
CA GLY A 31 -3.39 -6.05 4.42
C GLY A 31 -4.32 -4.91 4.83
N ILE A 32 -5.63 -5.17 4.83
CA ILE A 32 -6.66 -4.19 5.19
C ILE A 32 -6.44 -3.72 6.63
N PRO A 33 -6.47 -2.41 6.92
CA PRO A 33 -6.37 -1.91 8.28
C PRO A 33 -7.41 -2.58 9.19
N PRO A 34 -7.07 -2.88 10.46
CA PRO A 34 -8.04 -3.37 11.42
C PRO A 34 -9.27 -2.46 11.48
N ALA A 35 -10.43 -3.05 11.81
CA ALA A 35 -11.64 -2.29 12.03
C ALA A 35 -11.36 -1.14 13.01
N ARG A 36 -11.55 0.09 12.54
CA ARG A 36 -11.35 1.28 13.36
C ARG A 36 -12.62 1.52 14.18
N GLN A 37 -12.47 2.09 15.37
CA GLN A 37 -13.61 2.46 16.21
C GLN A 37 -14.48 3.56 15.58
N VAL A 38 -13.93 4.30 14.62
CA VAL A 38 -14.61 5.40 13.90
C VAL A 38 -14.78 5.00 12.45
N GLU A 39 -16.00 5.17 11.94
CA GLU A 39 -16.33 4.98 10.53
C GLU A 39 -15.83 6.17 9.71
N PHE A 40 -15.19 5.90 8.57
CA PHE A 40 -14.81 6.96 7.64
C PHE A 40 -16.03 7.38 6.82
N GLN A 41 -16.44 8.63 6.96
CA GLN A 41 -17.47 9.24 6.12
C GLN A 41 -16.80 10.17 5.12
N ILE A 42 -17.28 10.13 3.86
CA ILE A 42 -16.86 11.05 2.81
C ILE A 42 -17.98 12.05 2.62
N ASP A 43 -17.83 13.23 3.22
CA ASP A 43 -18.78 14.32 3.06
C ASP A 43 -18.57 15.00 1.71
N LEU A 44 -19.66 15.14 0.95
CA LEU A 44 -19.65 15.88 -0.30
C LEU A 44 -20.07 17.32 -0.04
N VAL A 45 -19.33 18.28 -0.62
CA VAL A 45 -19.79 19.66 -0.66
C VAL A 45 -21.11 19.74 -1.43
N SER A 46 -22.02 20.62 -1.00
CA SER A 46 -23.32 20.76 -1.65
C SER A 46 -23.15 21.10 -3.13
N GLY A 47 -23.80 20.32 -4.01
CA GLY A 47 -23.68 20.44 -5.46
C GLY A 47 -22.54 19.62 -6.10
N ALA A 48 -21.71 18.91 -5.32
CA ALA A 48 -20.74 17.98 -5.88
C ALA A 48 -21.43 16.74 -6.48
N ALA A 49 -21.07 16.40 -7.71
CA ALA A 49 -21.49 15.18 -8.38
C ALA A 49 -20.38 14.12 -8.32
N LEU A 50 -20.78 12.85 -8.24
CA LEU A 50 -19.85 11.73 -8.37
C LEU A 50 -19.23 11.70 -9.78
N VAL A 51 -17.95 11.36 -9.86
CA VAL A 51 -17.22 11.28 -11.12
C VAL A 51 -16.99 9.81 -11.48
N ALA A 52 -17.59 9.38 -12.59
CA ALA A 52 -17.28 8.11 -13.22
C ALA A 52 -16.42 8.36 -14.47
N ARG A 53 -15.26 7.70 -14.56
CA ARG A 53 -14.37 7.75 -15.73
C ARG A 53 -14.02 6.34 -16.16
N ALA A 54 -13.87 6.15 -17.48
CA ALA A 54 -13.40 4.88 -18.00
C ALA A 54 -11.99 4.58 -17.47
N PRO A 55 -11.68 3.32 -17.11
CA PRO A 55 -10.33 2.92 -16.76
C PRO A 55 -9.36 3.18 -17.91
N TYR A 56 -8.10 3.48 -17.58
CA TYR A 56 -7.05 3.55 -18.59
C TYR A 56 -6.77 2.17 -19.17
N ARG A 57 -6.28 2.14 -20.42
CA ARG A 57 -5.81 0.89 -21.02
C ARG A 57 -4.54 0.43 -20.32
N LEU A 58 -4.59 -0.78 -19.77
CA LEU A 58 -3.46 -1.45 -19.14
C LEU A 58 -3.03 -2.65 -19.99
N ALA A 59 -1.73 -2.95 -20.00
CA ALA A 59 -1.23 -4.18 -20.57
C ALA A 59 -1.72 -5.40 -19.76
N PRO A 60 -1.81 -6.61 -20.35
CA PRO A 60 -2.29 -7.79 -19.64
C PRO A 60 -1.55 -8.10 -18.32
N SER A 61 -0.24 -7.87 -18.26
CA SER A 61 0.55 -8.04 -17.03
C SER A 61 0.14 -7.08 -15.92
N LYS A 62 -0.17 -5.82 -16.26
CA LYS A 62 -0.62 -4.80 -15.30
C LYS A 62 -2.06 -5.03 -14.85
N MET A 63 -2.92 -5.58 -15.71
CA MET A 63 -4.26 -6.00 -15.30
C MET A 63 -4.21 -7.16 -14.30
N LYS A 64 -3.28 -8.11 -14.50
CA LYS A 64 -3.07 -9.22 -13.56
C LYS A 64 -2.59 -8.72 -12.20
N GLU A 65 -1.58 -7.83 -12.19
CA GLU A 65 -1.07 -7.21 -10.96
C GLU A 65 -2.17 -6.43 -10.21
N LEU A 66 -2.99 -5.64 -10.92
CA LEU A 66 -4.11 -4.93 -10.31
C LEU A 66 -5.15 -5.89 -9.69
N ALA A 67 -5.43 -7.02 -10.34
CA ALA A 67 -6.36 -8.02 -9.83
C ALA A 67 -5.80 -8.79 -8.61
N GLU A 68 -4.49 -8.85 -8.43
CA GLU A 68 -3.85 -9.44 -7.24
C GLU A 68 -3.92 -8.49 -6.02
N GLN A 69 -4.09 -7.18 -6.26
CA GLN A 69 -4.15 -6.15 -5.22
C GLN A 69 -5.57 -5.87 -4.68
N LEU A 70 -6.59 -6.14 -5.49
CA LEU A 70 -8.01 -5.89 -5.19
C LEU A 70 -8.67 -7.12 -4.55
#